data_AF-A0A7V5X3P6-F1
#
_entry.id   AF-A0A7V5X3P6-F1
#
_cell.length_a   1.000
_cell.length_b   1.000
_cell.length_c   1.000
_cell.angle_alpha   90.00
_cell.angle_beta   90.00
_cell.angle_gamma   90.00
#
_symmetry.space_group_name_H-M   'P 1'
#
loop_
_entity.id
_entity.type
_entity.pdbx_description
1 polymer ?
#
loop_
_entity_poly.entity_id
_entity_poly.type
_entity_poly.pdbx_seq_one_letter_code
_entity_poly.pdbx_strand_id
1 'polypeptide(L)'
;MKGDPMQDVLRVFRDIKDRGVVVVKRITCDTLTPVQAYWALVGNGQGFLLESIPGSYSFIGRFCDDDVIIIHDEDDPWARIPLAGNKLEFNLDGLPPFIGGYVGYLGYDMVRGIERLPRPDKPSGFPDAILARTDTLVVFDHLNQSVSLIHTVVSPCVSQDEAIMKATQAFCEIEEDLLGKQAMPAARVPDKCMVESVSIEDNGFIEAVNRAKTYIKDGDIMQAVLSRRLELRTSCDPFDTYRRLRQINPSPYLFYIRFSDVTLVGSSPEVMVKLKGDTITSLPIAGTRPRGKSPEQDERLAAELMDDEKERAEHLMLLDLARNDVGRVSEPKTVKIISREEVKFYSHVMHIVSCVEGNKKDGLSNIDVLKACFPAGTVSGAPKVRAMEIIDELEGMCRGPYAGAVGY
;
A
#
# COMPACT_ATOMS: atom_id res chain seq x y z
N MET A 1 19.64 46.96 2.69
CA MET A 1 20.02 45.70 2.04
C MET A 1 20.90 44.90 2.97
N LYS A 2 20.30 43.99 3.73
CA LYS A 2 20.96 42.85 4.38
C LYS A 2 20.01 41.68 4.15
N GLY A 3 20.50 40.66 3.44
CA GLY A 3 19.70 39.56 2.90
C GLY A 3 19.05 38.74 4.00
N ASP A 4 17.82 38.34 3.74
CA ASP A 4 16.99 37.45 4.56
C ASP A 4 17.43 36.00 4.34
N PRO A 5 17.97 35.28 5.35
CA PRO A 5 18.67 34.02 5.14
C PRO A 5 17.74 32.79 5.24
N MET A 6 16.54 32.84 4.66
CA MET A 6 15.67 31.67 4.50
C MET A 6 14.54 31.88 3.46
N GLN A 7 14.87 32.52 2.32
CA GLN A 7 13.89 32.72 1.23
C GLN A 7 13.16 31.42 0.85
N ASP A 8 11.86 31.56 0.61
CA ASP A 8 10.93 30.66 -0.07
C ASP A 8 11.43 30.22 -1.46
N VAL A 9 12.55 29.48 -1.52
CA VAL A 9 13.08 29.01 -2.81
C VAL A 9 12.26 27.81 -3.26
N LEU A 10 11.28 28.09 -4.13
CA LEU A 10 10.63 27.06 -4.91
C LEU A 10 11.68 26.32 -5.75
N ARG A 11 11.74 25.01 -5.60
CA ARG A 11 12.54 24.15 -6.46
C ARG A 11 11.64 23.60 -7.56
N VAL A 12 12.09 23.74 -8.80
CA VAL A 12 11.34 23.29 -9.98
C VAL A 12 12.10 22.16 -10.65
N PHE A 13 11.40 21.07 -10.92
CA PHE A 13 11.92 19.88 -11.59
C PHE A 13 11.10 19.66 -12.85
N ARG A 14 11.75 19.67 -14.01
CA ARG A 14 11.12 19.42 -15.30
C ARG A 14 11.41 17.99 -15.75
N ASP A 15 10.38 17.32 -16.25
CA ASP A 15 10.51 15.99 -16.85
C ASP A 15 11.49 16.03 -18.03
N ILE A 16 12.30 14.98 -18.19
CA ILE A 16 13.33 14.89 -19.24
C ILE A 16 12.72 14.99 -20.65
N LYS A 17 11.47 14.55 -20.82
CA LYS A 17 10.74 14.59 -22.10
C LYS A 17 9.70 15.71 -22.15
N ASP A 18 9.79 16.66 -21.22
CA ASP A 18 8.93 17.84 -21.13
C ASP A 18 7.42 17.52 -21.01
N ARG A 19 7.08 16.40 -20.36
CA ARG A 19 5.69 15.96 -20.16
C ARG A 19 5.02 16.56 -18.93
N GLY A 20 5.79 17.23 -18.08
CA GLY A 20 5.29 17.83 -16.85
C GLY A 20 6.38 18.47 -16.00
N VAL A 21 5.92 19.16 -14.95
CA VAL A 21 6.75 19.92 -14.02
C VAL A 21 6.32 19.62 -12.59
N VAL A 22 7.28 19.40 -11.71
CA VAL A 22 7.09 19.26 -10.26
C VAL A 22 7.67 20.49 -9.58
N VAL A 23 6.87 21.14 -8.76
CA VAL A 23 7.29 22.28 -7.93
C VAL A 23 7.31 21.82 -6.49
N VAL A 24 8.38 22.17 -5.78
CA VAL A 24 8.59 21.79 -4.37
C VAL A 24 8.88 23.05 -3.55
N LYS A 25 8.15 23.24 -2.46
CA LYS A 25 8.40 24.28 -1.45
C LYS A 25 8.70 23.60 -0.12
N ARG A 26 9.87 23.90 0.48
CA ARG A 26 10.16 23.45 1.85
C ARG A 26 9.52 24.43 2.83
N ILE A 27 8.87 23.91 3.87
CA ILE A 27 8.25 24.73 4.93
C ILE A 27 8.88 24.42 6.28
N THR A 28 8.94 25.43 7.15
CA THR A 28 9.47 25.29 8.52
C THR A 28 8.32 24.88 9.44
N CYS A 29 8.25 23.59 9.76
CA CYS A 29 7.18 23.00 10.58
C CYS A 29 7.74 21.89 11.50
N ASP A 30 8.70 22.24 12.36
CA ASP A 30 9.37 21.32 13.29
C ASP A 30 8.44 20.78 14.39
N THR A 31 7.34 21.48 14.68
CA THR A 31 6.32 21.08 15.66
C THR A 31 5.14 20.31 15.06
N LEU A 32 5.09 20.16 13.74
CA LEU A 32 3.99 19.51 13.03
C LEU A 32 4.24 18.00 12.93
N THR A 33 3.23 17.21 13.25
CA THR A 33 3.25 15.74 13.03
C THR A 33 2.39 15.37 11.82
N PRO A 34 2.65 14.23 11.15
CA PRO A 34 1.80 13.77 10.04
C PRO A 34 0.32 13.65 10.41
N VAL A 35 0.01 13.21 11.64
CA VAL A 35 -1.36 13.08 12.15
C VAL A 35 -2.03 14.46 12.27
N GLN A 36 -1.33 15.47 12.80
CA GLN A 36 -1.87 16.83 12.91
C GLN A 36 -2.04 17.46 11.53
N ALA A 37 -1.08 17.26 10.63
CA ALA A 37 -1.15 17.76 9.26
C ALA A 37 -2.32 17.15 8.48
N TYR A 38 -2.56 15.84 8.61
CA TYR A 38 -3.73 15.19 8.01
C TYR A 38 -5.02 15.81 8.54
N TRP A 39 -5.13 15.97 9.86
CA TRP A 39 -6.35 16.52 10.46
C TRP A 39 -6.61 17.95 10.01
N ALA A 40 -5.57 18.79 9.98
CA ALA A 40 -5.68 20.18 9.54
C ALA A 40 -6.06 20.31 8.06
N LEU A 41 -5.46 19.49 7.19
CA LEU A 41 -5.66 19.56 5.74
C LEU A 41 -6.94 18.86 5.24
N VAL A 42 -7.23 17.68 5.78
CA VAL A 42 -8.31 16.82 5.30
C VAL A 42 -9.46 16.76 6.30
N GLY A 43 -9.17 16.63 7.59
CA GLY A 43 -10.17 16.50 8.64
C GLY A 43 -11.17 15.38 8.36
N ASN A 44 -12.43 15.76 8.13
CA ASN A 44 -13.53 14.84 7.77
C ASN A 44 -13.79 14.71 6.27
N GLY A 45 -13.01 15.39 5.43
CA GLY A 45 -13.11 15.30 3.98
C GLY A 45 -12.50 14.01 3.41
N GLN A 46 -12.38 13.98 2.08
CA GLN A 46 -11.75 12.87 1.36
C GLN A 46 -10.25 13.12 1.20
N GLY A 47 -9.44 12.10 1.46
CA GLY A 47 -7.99 12.20 1.39
C GLY A 47 -7.29 11.01 2.02
N PHE A 48 -5.98 11.15 2.22
CA PHE A 48 -5.18 10.06 2.76
C PHE A 48 -4.02 10.54 3.63
N LEU A 49 -3.55 9.62 4.48
CA LEU A 49 -2.30 9.65 5.20
C LEU A 49 -1.63 8.28 4.99
N LEU A 50 -0.48 8.27 4.31
CA LEU A 50 0.38 7.09 4.17
C LEU A 50 1.62 7.31 5.02
N GLU A 51 1.94 6.39 5.93
CA GLU A 51 3.13 6.45 6.78
C GLU A 51 3.95 5.17 6.66
N SER A 52 5.27 5.30 6.84
CA SER A 52 6.17 4.17 6.94
C SER A 52 6.93 4.25 8.26
N ILE A 53 6.68 3.31 9.18
CA ILE A 53 7.25 3.30 10.53
C ILE A 53 7.77 1.89 10.88
N PRO A 54 9.10 1.65 10.89
CA PRO A 54 10.18 2.59 10.56
C PRO A 54 10.24 2.87 9.06
N GLY A 55 10.46 4.12 8.69
CA GLY A 55 10.53 4.52 7.29
C GLY A 55 10.86 6.00 7.14
N SER A 56 11.14 6.39 5.90
CA SER A 56 11.70 7.72 5.61
C SER A 56 10.64 8.79 5.38
N TYR A 57 9.42 8.41 4.97
CA TYR A 57 8.42 9.38 4.53
C TYR A 57 7.02 9.15 5.10
N SER A 58 6.29 10.24 5.28
CA SER A 58 4.82 10.24 5.35
C SER A 58 4.25 11.15 4.26
N PHE A 59 3.17 10.72 3.62
CA PHE A 59 2.49 11.44 2.56
C PHE A 59 1.06 11.75 2.96
N ILE A 60 0.64 12.99 2.74
CA ILE A 60 -0.72 13.44 2.97
C ILE A 60 -1.20 14.13 1.72
N GLY A 61 -2.43 13.84 1.31
CA GLY A 61 -3.10 14.53 0.22
C GLY A 61 -4.60 14.57 0.45
N ARG A 62 -5.21 15.64 -0.07
CA ARG A 62 -6.66 15.80 -0.17
C ARG A 62 -7.10 15.30 -1.54
N PHE A 63 -8.22 14.59 -1.62
CA PHE A 63 -8.84 14.20 -2.88
C PHE A 63 -9.80 15.29 -3.36
N CYS A 64 -9.87 15.46 -4.68
CA CYS A 64 -10.93 16.21 -5.33
C CYS A 64 -11.98 15.22 -5.85
N ASP A 65 -13.26 15.57 -5.72
CA ASP A 65 -14.37 14.68 -6.10
C ASP A 65 -14.40 14.35 -7.61
N ASP A 66 -13.81 15.22 -8.44
CA ASP A 66 -13.87 15.14 -9.90
C ASP A 66 -12.97 14.04 -10.51
N ASP A 67 -11.98 13.52 -9.78
CA ASP A 67 -10.98 12.57 -10.29
C ASP A 67 -10.89 11.27 -9.46
N VAL A 68 -12.06 10.68 -9.16
CA VAL A 68 -12.19 9.39 -8.47
C VAL A 68 -12.65 8.29 -9.44
N ILE A 69 -11.86 7.22 -9.54
CA ILE A 69 -12.18 6.02 -10.29
C ILE A 69 -12.74 4.99 -9.30
N ILE A 70 -13.97 4.54 -9.56
CA ILE A 70 -14.64 3.50 -8.79
C ILE A 70 -15.01 2.37 -9.75
N ILE A 71 -14.55 1.15 -9.47
CA ILE A 71 -14.76 -0.04 -10.30
C ILE A 71 -15.63 -1.04 -9.52
N HIS A 72 -16.65 -1.59 -10.17
CA HIS A 72 -17.59 -2.53 -9.58
C HIS A 72 -17.89 -3.67 -10.55
N ASP A 73 -17.57 -4.91 -10.18
CA ASP A 73 -18.10 -6.12 -10.82
C ASP A 73 -18.19 -6.05 -12.35
N GLU A 74 -17.06 -5.74 -12.99
CA GLU A 74 -16.93 -5.59 -14.43
C GLU A 74 -16.19 -6.81 -15.02
N ASP A 75 -16.45 -7.14 -16.30
CA ASP A 75 -15.77 -8.25 -16.99
C ASP A 75 -14.26 -8.04 -17.15
N ASP A 76 -13.84 -6.79 -17.45
CA ASP A 76 -12.44 -6.36 -17.42
C ASP A 76 -12.29 -5.14 -16.50
N PRO A 77 -12.13 -5.34 -15.19
CA PRO A 77 -12.05 -4.25 -14.22
C PRO A 77 -10.79 -3.38 -14.41
N TRP A 78 -9.78 -3.85 -15.15
CA TRP A 78 -8.55 -3.09 -15.37
C TRP A 78 -8.65 -2.09 -16.52
N ALA A 79 -9.64 -2.21 -17.40
CA ALA A 79 -9.81 -1.30 -18.54
C ALA A 79 -10.06 0.16 -18.10
N ARG A 80 -10.61 0.36 -16.89
CA ARG A 80 -10.90 1.68 -16.33
C ARG A 80 -9.73 2.31 -15.57
N ILE A 81 -8.70 1.53 -15.24
CA ILE A 81 -7.49 2.06 -14.63
C ILE A 81 -6.69 2.75 -15.75
N PRO A 82 -6.27 4.01 -15.59
CA PRO A 82 -5.58 4.74 -16.65
C PRO A 82 -4.23 4.06 -16.96
N LEU A 83 -4.23 3.25 -18.02
CA LEU A 83 -3.08 2.46 -18.49
C LEU A 83 -1.94 3.33 -19.04
N ALA A 84 -2.25 4.57 -19.43
CA ALA A 84 -1.32 5.51 -20.05
C ALA A 84 -0.84 6.55 -19.02
N GLY A 85 -0.05 6.11 -18.05
CA GLY A 85 0.64 7.04 -17.16
C GLY A 85 1.78 7.73 -17.90
N ASN A 86 1.72 9.06 -18.03
CA ASN A 86 2.85 9.90 -18.44
C ASN A 86 3.93 9.85 -17.35
N LYS A 87 4.65 8.71 -17.25
CA LYS A 87 5.75 8.47 -16.29
C LYS A 87 6.70 9.64 -16.35
N LEU A 88 6.70 10.52 -15.36
CA LEU A 88 7.65 11.62 -15.30
C LEU A 88 9.02 11.07 -14.87
N GLU A 89 10.06 11.45 -15.58
CA GLU A 89 11.44 11.04 -15.37
C GLU A 89 12.28 12.30 -15.13
N PHE A 90 13.13 12.28 -14.10
CA PHE A 90 13.91 13.44 -13.69
C PHE A 90 15.39 13.09 -13.61
N ASN A 91 16.26 14.02 -14.03
CA ASN A 91 17.73 13.88 -14.00
C ASN A 91 18.35 14.21 -12.62
N LEU A 92 17.54 14.69 -11.66
CA LEU A 92 18.02 15.23 -10.39
C LEU A 92 17.48 14.40 -9.22
N ASP A 93 18.38 14.08 -8.30
CA ASP A 93 18.04 13.50 -7.01
C ASP A 93 17.34 14.51 -6.09
N GLY A 94 16.55 14.00 -5.15
CA GLY A 94 15.95 14.79 -4.07
C GLY A 94 14.43 14.98 -4.14
N LEU A 95 13.74 14.35 -5.08
CA LEU A 95 12.30 14.14 -4.99
C LEU A 95 11.99 12.95 -4.08
N PRO A 96 10.92 13.00 -3.27
CA PRO A 96 10.46 11.83 -2.52
C PRO A 96 9.93 10.75 -3.48
N PRO A 97 9.77 9.50 -3.00
CA PRO A 97 9.33 8.39 -3.86
C PRO A 97 7.91 8.56 -4.43
N PHE A 98 7.08 9.43 -3.84
CA PHE A 98 5.75 9.75 -4.32
C PHE A 98 5.62 11.25 -4.51
N ILE A 99 5.25 11.66 -5.73
CA ILE A 99 5.16 13.07 -6.16
C ILE A 99 3.74 13.47 -6.60
N GLY A 100 2.78 12.56 -6.49
CA GLY A 100 1.41 12.73 -7.02
C GLY A 100 1.07 11.62 -8.00
N GLY A 101 -0.22 11.43 -8.24
CA GLY A 101 -0.76 10.29 -8.98
C GLY A 101 -2.05 9.78 -8.36
N TYR A 102 -2.38 8.53 -8.61
CA TYR A 102 -3.55 7.88 -8.03
C TYR A 102 -3.21 7.24 -6.70
N VAL A 103 -4.06 7.39 -5.69
CA VAL A 103 -3.95 6.73 -4.39
C VAL A 103 -5.26 6.02 -4.09
N GLY A 104 -5.18 4.81 -3.56
CA GLY A 104 -6.37 4.09 -3.14
C GLY A 104 -6.11 2.60 -2.97
N TYR A 105 -7.09 1.79 -3.35
CA TYR A 105 -7.00 0.35 -3.25
C TYR A 105 -7.48 -0.38 -4.50
N LEU A 106 -6.87 -1.54 -4.70
CA LEU A 106 -7.29 -2.60 -5.62
C LEU A 106 -7.73 -3.78 -4.77
N GLY A 107 -9.02 -4.08 -4.75
CA GLY A 107 -9.58 -5.23 -4.05
C GLY A 107 -9.12 -6.54 -4.69
N TYR A 108 -9.13 -7.62 -3.92
CA TYR A 108 -8.73 -8.96 -4.37
C TYR A 108 -9.47 -9.39 -5.64
N ASP A 109 -10.75 -9.03 -5.75
CA ASP A 109 -11.59 -9.46 -6.86
C ASP A 109 -11.18 -8.88 -8.23
N MET A 110 -10.29 -7.86 -8.25
CA MET A 110 -9.62 -7.38 -9.46
C MET A 110 -8.83 -8.49 -10.19
N VAL A 111 -8.44 -9.57 -9.49
CA VAL A 111 -7.76 -10.72 -10.10
C VAL A 111 -8.56 -11.38 -11.23
N ARG A 112 -9.88 -11.21 -11.25
CA ARG A 112 -10.77 -11.79 -12.28
C ARG A 112 -10.58 -11.18 -13.68
N GLY A 113 -9.99 -9.98 -13.74
CA GLY A 113 -9.53 -9.41 -15.00
C GLY A 113 -8.14 -9.90 -15.46
N ILE A 114 -7.51 -10.79 -14.69
CA ILE A 114 -6.18 -11.36 -14.97
C ILE A 114 -6.29 -12.87 -15.20
N GLU A 115 -6.99 -13.56 -14.29
CA GLU A 115 -7.15 -15.01 -14.27
C GLU A 115 -8.63 -15.38 -14.38
N ARG A 116 -8.92 -16.51 -15.03
CA ARG A 116 -10.31 -17.00 -15.17
C ARG A 116 -10.74 -17.72 -13.90
N LEU A 117 -11.43 -17.00 -13.02
CA LEU A 117 -11.98 -17.52 -11.77
C LEU A 117 -13.51 -17.35 -11.72
N PRO A 118 -14.24 -18.25 -11.05
CA PRO A 118 -15.64 -17.99 -10.73
C PRO A 118 -15.74 -16.75 -9.83
N ARG A 119 -16.84 -16.01 -9.92
CA ARG A 119 -17.17 -14.96 -8.96
C ARG A 119 -18.16 -15.51 -7.93
N PRO A 120 -17.85 -15.48 -6.62
CA PRO A 120 -18.80 -15.86 -5.60
C PRO A 120 -20.07 -15.02 -5.66
N ASP A 121 -21.24 -15.63 -5.42
CA ASP A 121 -22.53 -14.95 -5.46
C ASP A 121 -22.68 -13.87 -4.38
N LYS A 122 -21.98 -14.04 -3.23
CA LYS A 122 -22.04 -13.09 -2.12
C LYS A 122 -21.00 -11.98 -2.32
N PRO A 123 -21.43 -10.73 -2.55
CA PRO A 123 -20.50 -9.63 -2.78
C PRO A 123 -19.78 -9.21 -1.50
N SER A 124 -18.66 -8.51 -1.68
CA SER A 124 -17.88 -7.98 -0.56
C SER A 124 -18.57 -6.81 0.14
N GLY A 125 -19.49 -6.12 -0.54
CA GLY A 125 -20.11 -4.87 -0.06
C GLY A 125 -19.26 -3.63 -0.32
N PHE A 126 -18.12 -3.78 -0.99
CA PHE A 126 -17.22 -2.69 -1.39
C PHE A 126 -17.03 -2.72 -2.92
N PRO A 127 -16.68 -1.58 -3.55
CA PRO A 127 -16.14 -1.58 -4.91
C PRO A 127 -14.93 -2.52 -5.05
N ASP A 128 -14.71 -3.04 -6.25
CA ASP A 128 -13.55 -3.87 -6.55
C ASP A 128 -12.26 -3.03 -6.57
N ALA A 129 -12.36 -1.72 -6.85
CA ALA A 129 -11.28 -0.77 -6.64
C ALA A 129 -11.82 0.65 -6.46
N ILE A 130 -11.10 1.46 -5.68
CA ILE A 130 -11.27 2.92 -5.64
C ILE A 130 -9.89 3.57 -5.72
N LEU A 131 -9.69 4.45 -6.68
CA LEU A 131 -8.46 5.22 -6.86
C LEU A 131 -8.83 6.69 -7.05
N ALA A 132 -8.22 7.59 -6.28
CA ALA A 132 -8.41 9.03 -6.46
C ALA A 132 -7.10 9.71 -6.82
N ARG A 133 -7.14 10.64 -7.78
CA ARG A 133 -5.96 11.40 -8.17
C ARG A 133 -5.65 12.49 -7.17
N THR A 134 -4.36 12.72 -6.93
CA THR A 134 -3.85 13.85 -6.18
C THR A 134 -2.61 14.41 -6.86
N ASP A 135 -2.61 15.72 -7.09
CA ASP A 135 -1.49 16.42 -7.70
C ASP A 135 -0.70 17.24 -6.65
N THR A 136 -1.25 17.45 -5.45
CA THR A 136 -0.62 18.23 -4.37
C THR A 136 -0.47 17.41 -3.09
N LEU A 137 0.73 17.41 -2.52
CA LEU A 137 1.09 16.61 -1.35
C LEU A 137 1.76 17.46 -0.26
N VAL A 138 1.49 17.10 1.00
CA VAL A 138 2.36 17.42 2.14
C VAL A 138 3.22 16.20 2.42
N VAL A 139 4.53 16.37 2.34
CA VAL A 139 5.51 15.29 2.48
C VAL A 139 6.39 15.54 3.69
N PHE A 140 6.38 14.60 4.62
CA PHE A 140 7.30 14.55 5.75
C PHE A 140 8.47 13.66 5.38
N ASP A 141 9.69 14.19 5.44
CA ASP A 141 10.94 13.44 5.39
C ASP A 141 11.47 13.28 6.81
N HIS A 142 11.29 12.09 7.38
CA HIS A 142 11.67 11.78 8.76
C HIS A 142 13.18 11.68 8.94
N LEU A 143 13.92 11.35 7.87
CA LEU A 143 15.38 11.28 7.92
C LEU A 143 16.00 12.68 7.97
N ASN A 144 15.51 13.57 7.12
CA ASN A 144 15.99 14.95 7.02
C ASN A 144 15.25 15.93 7.95
N GLN A 145 14.29 15.43 8.74
CA GLN A 145 13.42 16.21 9.64
C GLN A 145 12.84 17.44 8.92
N SER A 146 12.20 17.20 7.78
CA SER A 146 11.73 18.29 6.92
C SER A 146 10.32 18.04 6.42
N VAL A 147 9.58 19.13 6.21
CA VAL A 147 8.26 19.11 5.59
C VAL A 147 8.33 19.88 4.28
N SER A 148 7.81 19.30 3.21
CA SER A 148 7.74 19.93 1.90
C SER A 148 6.34 19.83 1.32
N LEU A 149 5.93 20.89 0.64
CA LEU A 149 4.76 20.90 -0.23
C LEU A 149 5.23 20.57 -1.65
N ILE A 150 4.53 19.65 -2.29
CA ILE A 150 4.82 19.23 -3.67
C ILE A 150 3.57 19.41 -4.49
N HIS A 151 3.70 20.01 -5.68
CA HIS A 151 2.64 20.08 -6.67
C HIS A 151 3.16 19.60 -8.02
N THR A 152 2.44 18.67 -8.64
CA THR A 152 2.81 18.04 -9.91
C THR A 152 1.84 18.42 -11.01
N VAL A 153 2.36 19.07 -12.05
CA VAL A 153 1.60 19.45 -13.24
C VAL A 153 1.96 18.51 -14.38
N VAL A 154 1.07 17.57 -14.68
CA VAL A 154 1.21 16.66 -15.83
C VAL A 154 0.60 17.29 -17.07
N SER A 155 1.37 18.16 -17.73
CA SER A 155 0.99 18.78 -19.00
C SER A 155 2.20 18.94 -19.90
N PRO A 156 2.20 18.35 -21.12
CA PRO A 156 3.26 18.56 -22.09
C PRO A 156 3.48 20.04 -22.38
N CYS A 157 4.74 20.44 -22.50
CA CYS A 157 5.15 21.81 -22.86
C CYS A 157 4.66 22.91 -21.90
N VAL A 158 4.23 22.57 -20.67
CA VAL A 158 3.77 23.59 -19.70
C VAL A 158 4.90 24.55 -19.37
N SER A 159 4.60 25.85 -19.42
CA SER A 159 5.61 26.86 -19.07
C SER A 159 5.97 26.77 -17.59
N GLN A 160 7.21 27.13 -17.26
CA GLN A 160 7.65 27.12 -15.86
C GLN A 160 6.82 28.09 -15.01
N ASP A 161 6.51 29.27 -15.55
CA ASP A 161 5.74 30.29 -14.85
C ASP A 161 4.31 29.83 -14.55
N GLU A 162 3.66 29.14 -15.51
CA GLU A 162 2.33 28.56 -15.29
C GLU A 162 2.36 27.46 -14.23
N ALA A 163 3.36 26.57 -14.27
CA ALA A 163 3.50 25.51 -13.26
C ALA A 163 3.76 26.08 -11.86
N ILE A 164 4.60 27.11 -11.75
CA ILE A 164 4.84 27.83 -10.49
C ILE A 164 3.56 28.49 -10.01
N MET A 165 2.81 29.17 -10.88
CA MET A 165 1.56 29.84 -10.51
C MET A 165 0.54 28.84 -9.92
N LYS A 166 0.31 27.71 -10.60
CA LYS A 166 -0.59 26.64 -10.11
C LYS A 166 -0.13 26.08 -8.76
N ALA A 167 1.18 25.80 -8.64
CA ALA A 167 1.76 25.30 -7.41
C ALA A 167 1.64 26.29 -6.25
N THR A 168 1.93 27.57 -6.49
CA THR A 168 1.82 28.62 -5.46
C THR A 168 0.39 28.76 -4.97
N GLN A 169 -0.61 28.73 -5.87
CA GLN A 169 -2.01 28.75 -5.45
C GLN A 169 -2.35 27.55 -4.54
N ALA A 170 -2.00 26.34 -4.97
CA ALA A 170 -2.23 25.13 -4.19
C ALA A 170 -1.49 25.13 -2.83
N PHE A 171 -0.27 25.68 -2.80
CA PHE A 171 0.52 25.80 -1.57
C PHE A 171 -0.08 26.80 -0.59
N CYS A 172 -0.58 27.95 -1.06
CA CYS A 172 -1.24 28.92 -0.19
C CYS A 172 -2.44 28.31 0.52
N GLU A 173 -3.29 27.55 -0.20
CA GLU A 173 -4.44 26.86 0.40
C GLU A 173 -4.02 25.87 1.49
N ILE A 174 -2.99 25.05 1.23
CA ILE A 174 -2.47 24.10 2.21
C ILE A 174 -1.85 24.81 3.43
N GLU A 175 -1.08 25.88 3.21
CA GLU A 175 -0.46 26.64 4.29
C GLU A 175 -1.51 27.29 5.19
N GLU A 176 -2.58 27.83 4.60
CA GLU A 176 -3.73 28.35 5.35
C GLU A 176 -4.40 27.26 6.19
N ASP A 177 -4.64 26.07 5.61
CA ASP A 177 -5.22 24.92 6.32
C ASP A 177 -4.31 24.45 7.49
N LEU A 178 -3.00 24.35 7.26
CA LEU A 178 -2.02 23.94 8.27
C LEU A 178 -1.86 24.96 9.41
N LEU A 179 -1.99 26.25 9.12
CA LEU A 179 -1.99 27.33 10.11
C LEU A 179 -3.34 27.44 10.85
N GLY A 180 -4.41 27.03 10.18
CA GLY A 180 -5.73 26.90 10.75
C GLY A 180 -5.68 25.97 11.96
N LYS A 181 -5.80 26.54 13.17
CA LYS A 181 -5.84 25.77 14.43
C LYS A 181 -7.15 24.97 14.51
N GLN A 182 -7.27 23.91 13.73
CA GLN A 182 -8.32 22.93 13.91
C GLN A 182 -7.97 22.08 15.14
N ALA A 183 -8.68 22.34 16.24
CA ALA A 183 -8.60 21.45 17.39
C ALA A 183 -9.06 20.07 16.95
N MET A 184 -8.21 19.06 17.12
CA MET A 184 -8.69 17.68 17.03
C MET A 184 -9.82 17.51 18.07
N PRO A 185 -10.95 16.92 17.67
CA PRO A 185 -12.01 16.62 18.63
C PRO A 185 -11.43 15.78 19.77
N ALA A 186 -11.88 16.06 20.99
CA ALA A 186 -11.46 15.30 22.13
C ALA A 186 -11.81 13.82 21.91
N ALA A 187 -10.82 12.94 22.06
CA ALA A 187 -11.02 11.51 21.92
C ALA A 187 -12.10 11.07 22.91
N ARG A 188 -13.23 10.60 22.40
CA ARG A 188 -14.27 9.98 23.22
C ARG A 188 -13.86 8.55 23.51
N VAL A 189 -14.19 8.05 24.70
CA VAL A 189 -14.08 6.61 24.96
C VAL A 189 -15.20 5.95 24.14
N PRO A 190 -14.90 5.14 23.12
CA PRO A 190 -15.92 4.50 22.33
C PRO A 190 -16.61 3.40 23.15
N ASP A 191 -17.85 3.08 22.78
CA ASP A 191 -18.52 1.90 23.31
C ASP A 191 -17.77 0.63 22.90
N LYS A 192 -17.96 -0.43 23.68
CA LYS A 192 -17.36 -1.73 23.36
C LYS A 192 -17.94 -2.22 22.04
N CYS A 193 -17.06 -2.52 21.08
CA CYS A 193 -17.48 -3.07 19.79
C CYS A 193 -18.21 -4.41 19.98
N MET A 194 -19.26 -4.63 19.20
CA MET A 194 -19.98 -5.91 19.17
C MET A 194 -19.79 -6.55 17.79
N VAL A 195 -19.52 -7.85 17.78
CA VAL A 195 -19.52 -8.63 16.54
C VAL A 195 -20.96 -8.72 16.06
N GLU A 196 -21.21 -8.16 14.88
CA GLU A 196 -22.52 -8.13 14.24
C GLU A 196 -22.73 -9.39 13.39
N SER A 197 -21.71 -9.79 12.63
CA SER A 197 -21.74 -11.01 11.83
C SER A 197 -20.34 -11.60 11.65
N VAL A 198 -20.30 -12.90 11.37
CA VAL A 198 -19.11 -13.63 10.94
C VAL A 198 -19.46 -14.36 9.64
N SER A 199 -18.61 -14.28 8.63
CA SER A 199 -18.90 -14.93 7.34
C SER A 199 -18.90 -16.45 7.41
N ILE A 200 -18.01 -17.01 8.24
CA ILE A 200 -17.84 -18.45 8.46
C ILE A 200 -17.60 -18.68 9.96
N GLU A 201 -18.53 -19.40 10.58
CA GLU A 201 -18.44 -19.82 11.98
C GLU A 201 -17.25 -20.76 12.22
N ASP A 202 -16.80 -20.87 13.48
CA ASP A 202 -15.59 -21.62 13.85
C ASP A 202 -15.59 -23.07 13.30
N ASN A 203 -16.70 -23.80 13.44
CA ASN A 203 -16.80 -25.18 12.94
C ASN A 203 -16.73 -25.24 11.41
N GLY A 204 -17.36 -24.29 10.71
CA GLY A 204 -17.29 -24.21 9.24
C GLY A 204 -15.88 -23.87 8.76
N PHE A 205 -15.17 -23.02 9.49
CA PHE A 205 -13.78 -22.68 9.17
C PHE A 205 -12.84 -23.88 9.40
N ILE A 206 -13.04 -24.64 10.48
CA ILE A 206 -12.30 -25.90 10.72
C ILE A 206 -12.55 -26.92 9.60
N GLU A 207 -13.79 -27.05 9.16
CA GLU A 207 -14.14 -27.91 8.02
C GLU A 207 -13.45 -27.45 6.74
N ALA A 208 -13.50 -26.17 6.42
CA ALA A 208 -12.79 -25.59 5.27
C ALA A 208 -11.28 -25.87 5.32
N VAL A 209 -10.63 -25.73 6.49
CA VAL A 209 -9.21 -26.08 6.68
C VAL A 209 -8.96 -27.57 6.43
N ASN A 210 -9.84 -28.46 6.90
CA ASN A 210 -9.70 -29.90 6.66
C ASN A 210 -9.89 -30.26 5.18
N ARG A 211 -10.78 -29.56 4.47
CA ARG A 211 -10.94 -29.69 3.01
C ARG A 211 -9.70 -29.22 2.27
N ALA A 212 -9.14 -28.05 2.62
CA ALA A 212 -7.87 -27.57 2.06
C ALA A 212 -6.71 -28.56 2.29
N LYS A 213 -6.62 -29.18 3.47
CA LYS A 213 -5.65 -30.25 3.74
C LYS A 213 -5.85 -31.48 2.86
N THR A 214 -7.08 -31.77 2.47
CA THR A 214 -7.39 -32.89 1.54
C THR A 214 -6.87 -32.54 0.15
N TYR A 215 -7.16 -31.33 -0.36
CA TYR A 215 -6.59 -30.84 -1.61
C TYR A 215 -5.05 -30.88 -1.62
N ILE A 216 -4.39 -30.57 -0.49
CA ILE A 216 -2.93 -30.69 -0.36
C ILE A 216 -2.47 -32.15 -0.48
N LYS A 217 -3.15 -33.08 0.20
CA LYS A 217 -2.81 -34.52 0.16
C LYS A 217 -3.01 -35.12 -1.23
N ASP A 218 -4.03 -34.67 -1.94
CA ASP A 218 -4.37 -35.13 -3.28
C ASP A 218 -3.44 -34.53 -4.35
N GLY A 219 -2.64 -33.52 -3.99
CA GLY A 219 -1.63 -32.90 -4.85
C GLY A 219 -2.16 -31.73 -5.68
N ASP A 220 -3.36 -31.23 -5.40
CA ASP A 220 -3.96 -30.08 -6.10
C ASP A 220 -3.22 -28.77 -5.82
N ILE A 221 -2.81 -28.59 -4.57
CA ILE A 221 -2.10 -27.40 -4.08
C ILE A 221 -1.02 -27.78 -3.07
N MET A 222 -0.02 -26.93 -2.92
CA MET A 222 0.96 -27.00 -1.83
C MET A 222 0.46 -26.23 -0.61
N GLN A 223 -0.21 -25.10 -0.84
CA GLN A 223 -0.78 -24.26 0.22
C GLN A 223 -1.99 -23.46 -0.30
N ALA A 224 -2.90 -23.10 0.63
CA ALA A 224 -3.96 -22.13 0.43
C ALA A 224 -4.14 -21.30 1.70
N VAL A 225 -4.43 -20.01 1.53
CA VAL A 225 -4.60 -19.05 2.62
C VAL A 225 -6.06 -18.71 2.74
N LEU A 226 -6.78 -19.44 3.61
CA LEU A 226 -8.19 -19.21 3.90
C LEU A 226 -8.38 -18.08 4.90
N SER A 227 -9.49 -17.37 4.77
CA SER A 227 -9.86 -16.24 5.58
C SER A 227 -11.34 -16.27 5.94
N ARG A 228 -11.73 -15.42 6.90
CA ARG A 228 -13.13 -15.15 7.23
C ARG A 228 -13.28 -13.68 7.60
N ARG A 229 -14.48 -13.14 7.38
CA ARG A 229 -14.81 -11.74 7.69
C ARG A 229 -15.54 -11.67 9.03
N LEU A 230 -15.14 -10.71 9.85
CA LEU A 230 -15.90 -10.27 11.01
C LEU A 230 -16.40 -8.85 10.75
N GLU A 231 -17.70 -8.64 10.91
CA GLU A 231 -18.32 -7.32 10.86
C GLU A 231 -18.59 -6.87 12.29
N LEU A 232 -18.18 -5.64 12.60
CA LEU A 232 -18.30 -5.09 13.95
C LEU A 232 -19.20 -3.85 13.91
N ARG A 233 -20.20 -3.82 14.77
CA ARG A 233 -20.91 -2.58 15.07
C ARG A 233 -20.06 -1.76 16.04
N THR A 234 -19.68 -0.56 15.62
CA THR A 234 -18.76 0.30 16.36
C THR A 234 -19.18 1.77 16.38
N SER A 235 -18.84 2.47 17.45
CA SER A 235 -18.92 3.93 17.58
C SER A 235 -17.54 4.59 17.48
N CYS A 236 -16.48 3.81 17.19
CA CYS A 236 -15.13 4.33 17.04
C CYS A 236 -15.03 5.24 15.82
N ASP A 237 -14.39 6.39 16.00
CA ASP A 237 -13.99 7.20 14.86
C ASP A 237 -12.87 6.48 14.07
N PRO A 238 -12.96 6.40 12.73
CA PRO A 238 -11.95 5.73 11.91
C PRO A 238 -10.55 6.33 12.05
N PHE A 239 -10.43 7.65 12.21
CA PHE A 239 -9.14 8.31 12.36
C PHE A 239 -8.53 8.05 13.75
N ASP A 240 -9.34 8.02 14.80
CA ASP A 240 -8.89 7.55 16.12
C ASP A 240 -8.46 6.07 16.07
N THR A 241 -9.15 5.23 15.29
CA THR A 241 -8.77 3.82 15.08
C THR A 241 -7.39 3.73 14.43
N TYR A 242 -7.13 4.52 13.39
CA TYR A 242 -5.80 4.64 12.77
C TYR A 242 -4.73 5.07 13.79
N ARG A 243 -4.99 6.12 14.57
CA ARG A 243 -4.05 6.64 15.57
C ARG A 243 -3.69 5.59 16.63
N ARG A 244 -4.66 4.78 17.05
CA ARG A 244 -4.43 3.66 18.00
C ARG A 244 -3.67 2.52 17.33
N LEU A 245 -4.03 2.15 16.10
CA LEU A 245 -3.32 1.12 15.33
C LEU A 245 -1.85 1.49 15.13
N ARG A 246 -1.57 2.74 14.76
CA ARG A 246 -0.22 3.31 14.62
C ARG A 246 0.62 3.20 15.90
N GLN A 247 0.00 3.34 17.06
CA GLN A 247 0.69 3.21 18.36
C GLN A 247 0.94 1.75 18.74
N ILE A 248 -0.05 0.90 18.52
CA ILE A 248 0.01 -0.50 18.94
C ILE A 248 0.88 -1.31 17.98
N ASN A 249 0.69 -1.20 16.67
CA ASN A 249 1.37 -2.01 15.67
C ASN A 249 1.89 -1.12 14.51
N PRO A 250 2.97 -0.35 14.74
CA PRO A 250 3.59 0.40 13.66
C PRO A 250 4.18 -0.56 12.63
N SER A 251 4.00 -0.26 11.35
CA SER A 251 4.51 -1.07 10.25
C SER A 251 5.10 -0.22 9.12
N PRO A 252 5.87 -0.82 8.21
CA PRO A 252 6.42 -0.12 7.06
C PRO A 252 5.37 0.47 6.12
N TYR A 253 4.10 0.04 6.20
CA TYR A 253 3.02 0.50 5.34
C TYR A 253 1.74 0.73 6.16
N LEU A 254 1.70 1.86 6.87
CA LEU A 254 0.51 2.37 7.53
C LEU A 254 -0.29 3.23 6.55
N PHE A 255 -1.61 3.08 6.56
CA PHE A 255 -2.49 3.89 5.73
C PHE A 255 -3.80 4.23 6.43
N TYR A 256 -4.22 5.46 6.22
CA TYR A 256 -5.57 5.95 6.44
C TYR A 256 -6.03 6.59 5.14
N ILE A 257 -7.06 6.05 4.50
CA ILE A 257 -7.60 6.58 3.25
C ILE A 257 -9.10 6.71 3.41
N ARG A 258 -9.62 7.92 3.21
CA ARG A 258 -11.04 8.22 3.33
C ARG A 258 -11.59 8.67 1.98
N PHE A 259 -12.51 7.87 1.46
CA PHE A 259 -13.42 8.23 0.38
C PHE A 259 -14.81 8.57 0.97
N SER A 260 -15.78 8.95 0.15
CA SER A 260 -17.14 9.32 0.60
C SER A 260 -17.80 8.20 1.41
N ASP A 261 -17.79 6.97 0.89
CA ASP A 261 -18.51 5.83 1.48
C ASP A 261 -17.59 4.75 2.08
N VAL A 262 -16.29 4.81 1.79
CA VAL A 262 -15.31 3.80 2.22
C VAL A 262 -14.14 4.47 2.91
N THR A 263 -13.84 4.02 4.13
CA THR A 263 -12.62 4.40 4.84
C THR A 263 -11.76 3.16 5.09
N LEU A 264 -10.53 3.20 4.60
CA LEU A 264 -9.52 2.17 4.81
C LEU A 264 -8.59 2.58 5.94
N VAL A 265 -8.41 1.68 6.90
CA VAL A 265 -7.48 1.82 8.00
C VAL A 265 -6.63 0.55 8.07
N GLY A 266 -5.31 0.67 7.98
CA GLY A 266 -4.47 -0.51 7.98
C GLY A 266 -3.00 -0.27 8.34
N SER A 267 -2.35 -1.38 8.64
CA SER A 267 -0.94 -1.50 9.00
C SER A 267 -0.42 -2.78 8.37
N SER A 268 0.14 -2.68 7.16
CA SER A 268 0.63 -3.83 6.40
C SER A 268 2.12 -4.08 6.66
N PRO A 269 2.52 -5.32 7.00
CA PRO A 269 3.93 -5.69 7.18
C PRO A 269 4.64 -5.99 5.84
N GLU A 270 3.88 -6.21 4.76
CA GLU A 270 4.36 -6.72 3.48
C GLU A 270 4.08 -5.74 2.34
N VAL A 271 5.00 -5.71 1.37
CA VAL A 271 4.82 -5.06 0.07
C VAL A 271 4.64 -6.12 -1.00
N MET A 272 3.52 -6.04 -1.72
CA MET A 272 3.25 -6.93 -2.86
C MET A 272 4.29 -6.72 -3.97
N VAL A 273 4.39 -5.48 -4.46
CA VAL A 273 5.38 -5.08 -5.48
C VAL A 273 5.66 -3.58 -5.38
N LYS A 274 6.89 -3.20 -5.70
CA LYS A 274 7.33 -1.81 -5.83
C LYS A 274 8.04 -1.66 -7.17
N LEU A 275 7.72 -0.60 -7.92
CA LEU A 275 8.43 -0.21 -9.13
C LEU A 275 9.08 1.16 -8.89
N LYS A 276 10.42 1.23 -8.93
CA LYS A 276 11.17 2.48 -8.86
C LYS A 276 12.06 2.61 -10.09
N GLY A 277 11.81 3.65 -10.90
CA GLY A 277 12.42 3.73 -12.23
C GLY A 277 11.95 2.53 -13.05
N ASP A 278 12.88 1.65 -13.41
CA ASP A 278 12.58 0.38 -14.07
C ASP A 278 12.92 -0.84 -13.18
N THR A 279 13.32 -0.64 -11.92
CA THR A 279 13.56 -1.73 -10.98
C THR A 279 12.25 -2.15 -10.30
N ILE A 280 11.85 -3.39 -10.55
CA ILE A 280 10.75 -4.09 -9.87
C ILE A 280 11.33 -4.77 -8.64
N THR A 281 10.73 -4.57 -7.48
CA THR A 281 11.10 -5.21 -6.23
C THR A 281 9.88 -5.92 -5.63
N SER A 282 10.04 -7.17 -5.19
CA SER A 282 9.06 -7.91 -4.39
C SER A 282 9.74 -8.48 -3.16
N LEU A 283 9.07 -8.39 -2.01
CA LEU A 283 9.58 -8.81 -0.71
C LEU A 283 8.68 -9.90 -0.10
N PRO A 284 8.76 -11.15 -0.58
CA PRO A 284 7.99 -12.24 0.02
C PRO A 284 8.37 -12.41 1.49
N ILE A 285 7.34 -12.57 2.32
CA ILE A 285 7.46 -12.80 3.77
C ILE A 285 6.83 -14.13 4.13
N ALA A 286 7.54 -14.96 4.90
CA ALA A 286 7.02 -16.18 5.48
C ALA A 286 7.72 -16.46 6.81
N GLY A 287 7.22 -17.45 7.56
CA GLY A 287 7.75 -17.73 8.88
C GLY A 287 7.40 -16.66 9.89
N THR A 288 6.87 -17.05 11.05
CA THR A 288 6.55 -16.09 12.10
C THR A 288 7.00 -16.62 13.46
N ARG A 289 7.67 -15.75 14.22
CA ARG A 289 7.85 -15.92 15.66
C ARG A 289 7.49 -14.62 16.38
N PRO A 290 6.95 -14.69 17.61
CA PRO A 290 6.80 -13.49 18.44
C PRO A 290 8.18 -12.93 18.79
N ARG A 291 8.25 -11.64 19.12
CA ARG A 291 9.48 -11.04 19.68
C ARG A 291 9.79 -11.60 21.06
N GLY A 292 11.07 -11.78 21.35
CA GLY A 292 11.58 -12.18 22.65
C GLY A 292 11.37 -11.09 23.71
N LYS A 293 11.30 -11.50 24.98
CA LYS A 293 11.23 -10.56 26.12
C LYS A 293 12.59 -9.97 26.49
N SER A 294 13.68 -10.53 25.96
CA SER A 294 15.06 -10.04 26.09
C SER A 294 15.80 -10.22 24.76
N PRO A 295 16.91 -9.49 24.52
CA PRO A 295 17.73 -9.66 23.32
C PRO A 295 18.18 -11.10 23.09
N GLU A 296 18.60 -11.81 24.15
CA GLU A 296 19.07 -13.19 24.05
C GLU A 296 17.92 -14.15 23.67
N GLN A 297 16.71 -13.91 24.20
CA GLN A 297 15.55 -14.68 23.80
C GLN A 297 15.16 -14.39 22.35
N ASP A 298 15.27 -13.13 21.91
CA ASP A 298 14.96 -12.70 20.55
C ASP A 298 15.91 -13.33 19.52
N GLU A 299 17.21 -13.36 19.82
CA GLU A 299 18.23 -14.07 19.03
C GLU A 299 17.97 -15.57 18.95
N ARG A 300 17.57 -16.19 20.08
CA ARG A 300 17.23 -17.63 20.09
C ARG A 300 16.00 -17.92 19.24
N LEU A 301 14.95 -17.10 19.33
CA LEU A 301 13.74 -17.25 18.51
C LEU A 301 14.03 -17.05 17.02
N ALA A 302 14.94 -16.13 16.68
CA ALA A 302 15.41 -15.94 15.31
C ALA A 302 16.18 -17.16 14.79
N ALA A 303 17.07 -17.74 15.60
CA ALA A 303 17.77 -18.97 15.27
C ALA A 303 16.78 -20.16 15.11
N GLU A 304 15.84 -20.32 16.04
CA GLU A 304 14.79 -21.35 15.98
C GLU A 304 13.93 -21.21 14.71
N LEU A 305 13.64 -19.98 14.26
CA LEU A 305 12.91 -19.75 13.01
C LEU A 305 13.74 -20.14 11.78
N MET A 306 15.04 -19.86 11.80
CA MET A 306 15.96 -20.20 10.71
C MET A 306 16.33 -21.69 10.67
N ASP A 307 16.18 -22.41 11.77
CA ASP A 307 16.38 -23.86 11.84
C ASP A 307 15.09 -24.64 11.52
N ASP A 308 13.94 -23.97 11.42
CA ASP A 308 12.66 -24.59 11.08
C ASP A 308 12.59 -24.94 9.58
N GLU A 309 12.86 -26.20 9.25
CA GLU A 309 12.84 -26.71 7.88
C GLU A 309 11.50 -26.50 7.18
N LYS A 310 10.39 -26.53 7.93
CA LYS A 310 9.05 -26.34 7.37
C LYS A 310 8.85 -24.90 6.93
N GLU A 311 9.14 -23.94 7.81
CA GLU A 311 8.99 -22.51 7.51
C GLU A 311 9.93 -22.09 6.36
N ARG A 312 11.14 -22.65 6.30
CA ARG A 312 12.06 -22.41 5.19
C ARG A 312 11.59 -22.99 3.86
N ALA A 313 10.96 -24.17 3.88
CA ALA A 313 10.37 -24.75 2.68
C ALA A 313 9.18 -23.92 2.16
N GLU A 314 8.30 -23.47 3.06
CA GLU A 314 7.20 -22.56 2.72
C GLU A 314 7.71 -21.22 2.16
N HIS A 315 8.76 -20.66 2.78
CA HIS A 315 9.40 -19.44 2.31
C HIS A 315 10.04 -19.58 0.93
N LEU A 316 10.75 -20.69 0.68
CA LEU A 316 11.38 -20.96 -0.61
C LEU A 316 10.35 -21.02 -1.74
N MET A 317 9.20 -21.64 -1.49
CA MET A 317 8.10 -21.69 -2.44
C MET A 317 7.55 -20.28 -2.77
N LEU A 318 7.39 -19.42 -1.75
CA LEU A 318 6.95 -18.03 -1.96
C LEU A 318 8.00 -17.19 -2.69
N LEU A 319 9.29 -17.43 -2.40
CA LEU A 319 10.39 -16.83 -3.14
C LEU A 319 10.40 -17.23 -4.62
N ASP A 320 10.14 -18.51 -4.91
CA ASP A 320 10.01 -19.01 -6.28
C ASP A 320 8.81 -18.38 -7.00
N LEU A 321 7.67 -18.22 -6.31
CA LEU A 321 6.50 -17.55 -6.86
C LEU A 321 6.79 -16.07 -7.17
N ALA A 322 7.42 -15.34 -6.23
CA ALA A 322 7.82 -13.95 -6.43
C ALA A 322 8.81 -13.81 -7.61
N ARG A 323 9.77 -14.74 -7.74
CA ARG A 323 10.70 -14.79 -8.87
C ARG A 323 9.96 -15.00 -10.20
N ASN A 324 8.96 -15.88 -10.23
CA ASN A 324 8.17 -16.13 -11.42
C ASN A 324 7.33 -14.90 -11.79
N ASP A 325 6.68 -14.27 -10.82
CA ASP A 325 5.86 -13.07 -11.02
C ASP A 325 6.69 -11.90 -11.55
N VAL A 326 7.80 -11.57 -10.90
CA VAL A 326 8.74 -10.55 -11.37
C VAL A 326 9.30 -10.92 -12.74
N GLY A 327 9.67 -12.20 -12.95
CA GLY A 327 10.24 -12.68 -14.22
C GLY A 327 9.31 -12.57 -15.43
N ARG A 328 7.99 -12.62 -15.25
CA ARG A 328 7.02 -12.42 -16.35
C ARG A 328 7.16 -11.04 -17.00
N VAL A 329 7.46 -10.03 -16.19
CA VAL A 329 7.52 -8.61 -16.59
C VAL A 329 8.93 -8.02 -16.58
N SER A 330 9.95 -8.82 -16.27
CA SER A 330 11.36 -8.41 -16.30
C SER A 330 12.12 -8.83 -17.54
N GLU A 331 13.09 -8.03 -17.97
CA GLU A 331 14.03 -8.36 -19.04
C GLU A 331 14.72 -9.71 -18.76
N PRO A 332 14.93 -10.56 -19.78
CA PRO A 332 15.61 -11.83 -19.60
C PRO A 332 16.96 -11.67 -18.88
N LYS A 333 17.22 -12.55 -17.90
CA LYS A 333 18.46 -12.59 -17.09
C LYS A 333 18.69 -11.39 -16.14
N THR A 334 17.69 -10.51 -15.94
CA THR A 334 17.81 -9.41 -14.97
C THR A 334 17.27 -9.75 -13.60
N VAL A 335 16.41 -10.77 -13.48
CA VAL A 335 15.84 -11.20 -12.20
C VAL A 335 16.93 -11.76 -11.29
N LYS A 336 17.05 -11.20 -10.09
CA LYS A 336 18.06 -11.55 -9.08
C LYS A 336 17.40 -11.64 -7.71
N ILE A 337 17.91 -12.56 -6.90
CA ILE A 337 17.62 -12.61 -5.46
C ILE A 337 18.70 -11.76 -4.79
N ILE A 338 18.33 -10.59 -4.29
CA ILE A 338 19.26 -9.62 -3.70
C ILE A 338 19.62 -10.02 -2.27
N SER A 339 18.62 -10.48 -1.51
CA SER A 339 18.82 -11.09 -0.20
C SER A 339 17.91 -12.31 -0.04
N ARG A 340 18.39 -13.30 0.71
CA ARG A 340 17.73 -14.59 0.88
C ARG A 340 17.66 -14.96 2.35
N GLU A 341 16.47 -15.37 2.79
CA GLU A 341 16.19 -15.92 4.12
C GLU A 341 16.77 -15.05 5.26
N GLU A 342 16.53 -13.73 5.23
CA GLU A 342 16.94 -12.82 6.30
C GLU A 342 15.83 -12.66 7.33
N VAL A 343 16.16 -12.75 8.62
CA VAL A 343 15.20 -12.46 9.69
C VAL A 343 15.02 -10.95 9.81
N LYS A 344 13.80 -10.46 9.58
CA LYS A 344 13.41 -9.08 9.87
C LYS A 344 12.58 -8.99 11.13
N PHE A 345 12.99 -8.07 12.00
CA PHE A 345 12.33 -7.80 13.28
C PHE A 345 11.32 -6.66 13.12
N TYR A 346 10.06 -6.96 13.43
CA TYR A 346 8.97 -6.00 13.54
C TYR A 346 8.66 -5.76 15.02
N SER A 347 7.68 -4.89 15.33
CA SER A 347 7.39 -4.51 16.71
C SER A 347 6.97 -5.68 17.61
N HIS A 348 6.16 -6.62 17.08
CA HIS A 348 5.62 -7.74 17.85
C HIS A 348 6.04 -9.11 17.35
N VAL A 349 6.49 -9.19 16.10
CA VAL A 349 6.84 -10.44 15.43
C VAL A 349 8.15 -10.29 14.67
N MET A 350 8.73 -11.41 14.26
CA MET A 350 9.82 -11.49 13.29
C MET A 350 9.45 -12.45 12.17
N HIS A 351 9.97 -12.19 10.97
CA HIS A 351 9.69 -12.98 9.78
C HIS A 351 10.94 -13.29 8.98
N ILE A 352 10.91 -14.38 8.22
CA ILE A 352 11.86 -14.66 7.14
C ILE A 352 11.47 -13.81 5.94
N VAL A 353 12.43 -13.04 5.43
CA VAL A 353 12.21 -12.14 4.29
C VAL A 353 13.26 -12.41 3.23
N SER A 354 12.86 -12.30 1.98
CA SER A 354 13.79 -12.29 0.84
C SER A 354 13.46 -11.14 -0.09
N CYS A 355 14.44 -10.74 -0.88
CA CYS A 355 14.28 -9.65 -1.83
C CYS A 355 14.53 -10.16 -3.25
N VAL A 356 13.52 -10.04 -4.09
CA VAL A 356 13.62 -10.33 -5.52
C VAL A 356 13.55 -9.01 -6.27
N GLU A 357 14.53 -8.78 -7.14
CA GLU A 357 14.53 -7.63 -8.04
C GLU A 357 14.64 -8.07 -9.50
N GLY A 358 14.07 -7.28 -10.40
CA GLY A 358 14.24 -7.44 -11.84
C GLY A 358 14.06 -6.10 -12.57
N ASN A 359 14.62 -5.98 -13.77
CA ASN A 359 14.45 -4.78 -14.58
C ASN A 359 13.19 -4.95 -15.44
N LYS A 360 12.23 -4.05 -15.34
CA LYS A 360 11.00 -4.04 -16.13
C LYS A 360 11.33 -4.05 -17.62
N LYS A 361 10.65 -4.90 -18.40
CA LYS A 361 10.78 -4.91 -19.87
C LYS A 361 10.36 -3.56 -20.46
N ASP A 362 11.05 -3.18 -21.53
CA ASP A 362 10.63 -2.07 -22.38
C ASP A 362 9.23 -2.31 -22.95
N GLY A 363 8.47 -1.22 -23.10
CA GLY A 363 7.10 -1.25 -23.62
C GLY A 363 6.02 -1.68 -22.60
N LEU A 364 6.40 -2.22 -21.43
CA LEU A 364 5.45 -2.51 -20.36
C LEU A 364 5.17 -1.28 -19.49
N SER A 365 3.92 -1.13 -19.08
CA SER A 365 3.45 -0.13 -18.13
C SER A 365 3.69 -0.57 -16.67
N ASN A 366 3.51 0.36 -15.73
CA ASN A 366 3.43 0.04 -14.30
C ASN A 366 2.22 -0.86 -13.97
N ILE A 367 1.13 -0.74 -14.72
CA ILE A 367 -0.06 -1.59 -14.54
C ILE A 367 0.23 -3.04 -14.94
N ASP A 368 1.04 -3.28 -15.97
CA ASP A 368 1.47 -4.63 -16.34
C ASP A 368 2.27 -5.31 -15.21
N VAL A 369 3.12 -4.54 -14.53
CA VAL A 369 3.87 -5.01 -13.35
C VAL A 369 2.91 -5.34 -12.19
N LEU A 370 1.94 -4.46 -11.92
CA LEU A 370 0.93 -4.71 -10.89
C LEU A 370 0.14 -6.00 -11.19
N LYS A 371 -0.39 -6.14 -12.41
CA LYS A 371 -1.13 -7.34 -12.84
C LYS A 371 -0.31 -8.62 -12.68
N ALA A 372 0.97 -8.61 -13.07
CA ALA A 372 1.81 -9.79 -13.01
C ALA A 372 2.10 -10.26 -11.57
N CYS A 373 2.10 -9.35 -10.60
CA CYS A 373 2.36 -9.68 -9.20
C CYS A 373 1.08 -9.87 -8.37
N PHE A 374 -0.10 -9.59 -8.93
CA PHE A 374 -1.38 -9.60 -8.20
C PHE A 374 -2.08 -10.98 -8.25
N PRO A 375 -2.76 -11.40 -7.17
CA PRO A 375 -2.52 -11.00 -5.78
C PRO A 375 -1.21 -11.62 -5.25
N ALA A 376 -0.79 -11.20 -4.07
CA ALA A 376 0.38 -11.77 -3.41
C ALA A 376 0.18 -13.26 -3.09
N GLY A 377 1.25 -14.04 -3.21
CA GLY A 377 1.25 -15.47 -2.88
C GLY A 377 0.90 -15.75 -1.40
N THR A 378 1.33 -14.86 -0.51
CA THR A 378 1.15 -14.93 0.95
C THR A 378 -0.31 -14.82 1.40
N VAL A 379 -1.21 -14.40 0.51
CA VAL A 379 -2.65 -14.27 0.78
C VAL A 379 -3.53 -15.08 -0.17
N SER A 380 -2.92 -15.87 -1.05
CA SER A 380 -3.61 -16.75 -1.99
C SER A 380 -3.16 -18.20 -1.77
N GLY A 381 -2.03 -18.58 -2.35
CA GLY A 381 -1.42 -19.89 -2.17
C GLY A 381 -0.59 -20.31 -3.37
N ALA A 382 -0.31 -21.61 -3.48
CA ALA A 382 0.52 -22.17 -4.54
C ALA A 382 0.05 -23.57 -4.93
N PRO A 383 -0.11 -23.88 -6.24
CA PRO A 383 -0.11 -22.95 -7.38
C PRO A 383 -1.20 -21.88 -7.28
N LYS A 384 -0.89 -20.64 -7.70
CA LYS A 384 -1.71 -19.45 -7.41
C LYS A 384 -3.16 -19.60 -7.88
N VAL A 385 -3.39 -19.92 -9.16
CA VAL A 385 -4.75 -20.02 -9.75
C VAL A 385 -5.59 -21.08 -9.04
N ARG A 386 -5.05 -22.30 -8.87
CA ARG A 386 -5.77 -23.39 -8.23
C ARG A 386 -6.11 -23.10 -6.76
N ALA A 387 -5.19 -22.45 -6.03
CA ALA A 387 -5.45 -22.01 -4.67
C ALA A 387 -6.60 -20.99 -4.60
N MET A 388 -6.70 -20.06 -5.56
CA MET A 388 -7.78 -19.08 -5.63
C MET A 388 -9.14 -19.71 -5.94
N GLU A 389 -9.20 -20.71 -6.84
CA GLU A 389 -10.44 -21.48 -7.09
C GLU A 389 -10.95 -22.16 -5.80
N ILE A 390 -10.04 -22.76 -5.03
CA ILE A 390 -10.36 -23.41 -3.75
C ILE A 390 -10.78 -22.38 -2.71
N ILE A 391 -10.15 -21.20 -2.68
CA ILE A 391 -10.55 -20.09 -1.81
C ILE A 391 -11.99 -19.67 -2.11
N ASP A 392 -12.33 -19.43 -3.38
CA ASP A 392 -13.69 -19.03 -3.77
C ASP A 392 -14.73 -20.09 -3.38
N GLU A 393 -14.39 -21.37 -3.56
CA GLU A 393 -15.25 -22.50 -3.17
C GLU A 393 -15.46 -22.57 -1.65
N LEU A 394 -14.39 -22.42 -0.86
CA LEU A 394 -14.42 -22.65 0.59
C LEU A 394 -14.87 -21.41 1.38
N GLU A 395 -14.63 -20.20 0.88
CA GLU A 395 -15.06 -18.95 1.52
C GLU A 395 -16.47 -18.54 1.10
N GLY A 396 -16.87 -18.82 -0.15
CA GLY A 396 -18.22 -18.56 -0.66
C GLY A 396 -18.59 -17.08 -0.76
N MET A 397 -17.63 -16.16 -0.74
CA MET A 397 -17.87 -14.72 -0.86
C MET A 397 -16.67 -13.97 -1.45
N CYS A 398 -16.92 -12.84 -2.12
CA CYS A 398 -15.89 -11.91 -2.57
C CYS A 398 -15.14 -11.31 -1.38
N ARG A 399 -13.82 -11.14 -1.52
CA ARG A 399 -12.94 -10.63 -0.45
C ARG A 399 -12.92 -9.10 -0.37
N GLY A 400 -13.22 -8.39 -1.47
CA GLY A 400 -13.15 -6.93 -1.51
C GLY A 400 -11.74 -6.42 -1.21
N PRO A 401 -11.56 -5.38 -0.34
CA PRO A 401 -10.24 -4.84 -0.03
C PRO A 401 -9.26 -5.83 0.63
N TYR A 402 -9.75 -6.87 1.31
CA TYR A 402 -8.89 -7.86 1.96
C TYR A 402 -8.11 -8.66 0.92
N ALA A 403 -6.83 -8.94 1.19
CA ALA A 403 -5.90 -9.62 0.27
C ALA A 403 -5.69 -8.91 -1.10
N GLY A 404 -6.18 -7.68 -1.23
CA GLY A 404 -5.88 -6.78 -2.33
C GLY A 404 -4.58 -5.99 -2.10
N ALA A 405 -4.51 -4.80 -2.69
CA ALA A 405 -3.38 -3.88 -2.52
C ALA A 405 -3.88 -2.46 -2.19
N VAL A 406 -3.14 -1.75 -1.35
CA VAL A 406 -3.33 -0.33 -1.04
C VAL A 406 -2.03 0.39 -1.34
N GLY A 407 -2.08 1.52 -2.04
CA GLY A 407 -0.88 2.24 -2.42
C GLY A 407 -1.09 3.31 -3.47
N TYR A 408 -0.02 3.58 -4.22
CA TYR A 408 0.08 4.57 -5.29
C TYR A 408 0.88 4.04 -6.49
#